data_AF-A0A3B0XMI6-F1
#
_entry.id   AF-A0A3B0XMI6-F1
#
_cell.length_a   1.000
_cell.length_b   1.000
_cell.length_c   1.000
_cell.angle_alpha   90.00
_cell.angle_beta   90.00
_cell.angle_gamma   90.00
#
_symmetry.space_group_name_H-M   'P 1'
#
loop_
_entity.id
_entity.type
_entity.pdbx_description
1 polymer ?
#
loop_
_entity_poly.entity_id
_entity_poly.type
_entity_poly.pdbx_seq_one_letter_code
_entity_poly.pdbx_strand_id
1 'polypeptide(L)'
;SFAGAEIVTVDGENFVDLDQPTTVNMGAMGGASAVQKVTSSSLAFDGSIDTDIRYSSFYPLNDGTSRILLSKGLCQLEIDISADPTTPILEPRTCIEPFLSDSTAVETFPSYGIWLFDNSGGQTERPVALAETGKFLSDAIVMRPYTRATVNQGETAALDGTNTLVKEKVGLLNIRSVYDFGAGDGVLASTYQGLPMPDGITTVAGLGDPANAPADERPARFIRLVKAVGQPNRRDPDLANPPNLSSRAFGPGGRVRGMREIIGYSPIQPDGSVLVKVPANVAFYFDILDRYARRIGPVHKNWLQVSAGETLECTGCHTHSGNTPLPLPHGRTDAEAASLNSGALTGGFVYVNTLDPATGLAYSASNQGDTMAEVLVRAQGIQSVTTAVTPDVNIKYEDVWSDPNLVTPTATFSSQYSGAPTPEISALSTASPATAACEVQWESTCRIVINYEQHIQPIWDVSPRIDAVSNADVTCNAVCHTTANNTKVPDGQLDLTDIKPSDNMNNVDHMTSYRELFFNDNVEVFDGNNVVDALVDGVDENGDPAQVPVNQPRSTSTSGARASYFMEKMTETELNAGRALSPATVNHANMLTLAELRLIAEYLDIGGQYVNNPFDPTAPQN
;
A
#
# COMPACT_ATOMS: atom_id res chain seq x y z
N SER A 1 -12.47 37.78 -2.38
CA SER A 1 -13.44 37.19 -3.32
C SER A 1 -14.80 37.18 -2.66
N PHE A 2 -15.83 37.58 -3.39
CA PHE A 2 -17.22 37.46 -2.94
C PHE A 2 -17.66 36.00 -2.98
N ALA A 3 -18.70 35.64 -2.21
CA ALA A 3 -19.23 34.28 -2.16
C ALA A 3 -19.68 33.80 -3.55
N GLY A 4 -19.68 32.48 -3.77
CA GLY A 4 -20.15 31.85 -5.02
C GLY A 4 -19.04 31.38 -5.95
N ALA A 5 -19.40 30.44 -6.81
CA ALA A 5 -18.51 29.72 -7.71
C ALA A 5 -19.21 29.41 -9.04
N GLU A 6 -18.54 28.62 -9.88
CA GLU A 6 -19.10 28.01 -11.08
C GLU A 6 -19.81 26.70 -10.75
N ILE A 7 -20.70 26.25 -11.64
CA ILE A 7 -21.36 24.95 -11.53
C ILE A 7 -20.74 23.98 -12.52
N VAL A 8 -20.40 22.80 -12.03
CA VAL A 8 -19.88 21.71 -12.86
C VAL A 8 -20.74 20.46 -12.72
N THR A 9 -20.82 19.70 -13.81
CA THR A 9 -21.32 18.33 -13.82
C THR A 9 -20.15 17.37 -13.78
N VAL A 10 -20.31 16.29 -13.01
CA VAL A 10 -19.34 15.19 -12.95
C VAL A 10 -19.98 13.97 -13.62
N ASP A 11 -19.37 13.46 -14.68
CA ASP A 11 -19.80 12.26 -15.39
C ASP A 11 -19.22 11.00 -14.73
N GLY A 12 -19.88 10.56 -13.66
CA GLY A 12 -19.50 9.32 -12.96
C GLY A 12 -19.92 8.04 -13.69
N GLU A 13 -20.74 8.10 -14.73
CA GLU A 13 -21.12 6.90 -15.50
C GLU A 13 -19.97 6.46 -16.38
N ASN A 14 -19.37 7.44 -17.05
CA ASN A 14 -18.40 7.26 -18.11
C ASN A 14 -16.94 7.38 -17.63
N PHE A 15 -16.71 7.89 -16.41
CA PHE A 15 -15.39 8.07 -15.82
C PHE A 15 -15.28 7.44 -14.44
N VAL A 16 -14.06 7.05 -14.08
CA VAL A 16 -13.65 6.52 -12.78
C VAL A 16 -12.77 7.51 -12.00
N ASP A 17 -12.14 8.45 -12.70
CA ASP A 17 -11.38 9.59 -12.15
C ASP A 17 -11.53 10.79 -13.09
N LEU A 18 -11.02 11.96 -12.69
CA LEU A 18 -11.16 13.25 -13.38
C LEU A 18 -10.89 13.14 -14.89
N ASP A 19 -9.79 12.49 -15.29
CA ASP A 19 -9.41 12.35 -16.70
C ASP A 19 -9.29 10.88 -17.11
N GLN A 20 -9.95 9.98 -16.36
CA GLN A 20 -9.90 8.54 -16.58
C GLN A 20 -11.28 7.98 -16.93
N PRO A 21 -11.54 7.70 -18.22
CA PRO A 21 -12.72 6.98 -18.63
C PRO A 21 -12.80 5.57 -18.02
N THR A 22 -14.01 5.00 -17.95
CA THR A 22 -14.19 3.56 -17.75
C THR A 22 -13.49 2.78 -18.87
N THR A 23 -13.10 1.53 -18.62
CA THR A 23 -12.39 0.73 -19.65
C THR A 23 -13.18 0.64 -20.96
N VAL A 24 -14.50 0.48 -20.89
CA VAL A 24 -15.37 0.41 -22.08
C VAL A 24 -15.38 1.70 -22.90
N ASN A 25 -15.12 2.86 -22.28
CA ASN A 25 -15.18 4.16 -22.93
C ASN A 25 -13.80 4.79 -23.21
N MET A 26 -12.71 4.12 -22.83
CA MET A 26 -11.34 4.62 -22.95
C MET A 26 -10.99 5.06 -24.37
N GLY A 27 -11.48 4.35 -25.40
CA GLY A 27 -11.26 4.72 -26.80
C GLY A 27 -12.12 5.89 -27.31
N ALA A 28 -13.33 6.09 -26.76
CA ALA A 28 -14.27 7.11 -27.22
C ALA A 28 -14.06 8.48 -26.55
N MET A 29 -13.55 8.49 -25.32
CA MET A 29 -13.42 9.69 -24.50
C MET A 29 -11.98 9.98 -24.07
N GLY A 30 -11.00 9.43 -24.80
CA GLY A 30 -9.59 9.71 -24.54
C GLY A 30 -9.31 11.22 -24.59
N GLY A 31 -8.81 11.78 -23.48
CA GLY A 31 -8.50 13.21 -23.35
C GLY A 31 -9.68 14.11 -22.99
N ALA A 32 -10.87 13.55 -22.74
CA ALA A 32 -11.98 14.27 -22.12
C ALA A 32 -11.87 14.23 -20.59
N SER A 33 -12.51 15.19 -19.92
CA SER A 33 -12.59 15.24 -18.46
C SER A 33 -13.99 14.87 -18.00
N ALA A 34 -14.06 14.12 -16.90
CA ALA A 34 -15.28 13.81 -16.16
C ALA A 34 -16.01 15.09 -15.70
N VAL A 35 -15.28 16.19 -15.55
CA VAL A 35 -15.83 17.47 -15.10
C VAL A 35 -16.11 18.37 -16.29
N GLN A 36 -17.35 18.82 -16.41
CA GLN A 36 -17.79 19.76 -17.45
C GLN A 36 -18.48 20.97 -16.82
N LYS A 37 -18.21 22.17 -17.33
CA LYS A 37 -18.91 23.39 -16.89
C LYS A 37 -20.36 23.35 -17.36
N VAL A 38 -21.29 23.64 -16.44
CA VAL A 38 -22.74 23.73 -16.74
C VAL A 38 -23.11 25.12 -17.25
N THR A 39 -22.47 26.14 -16.69
CA THR A 39 -22.77 27.55 -16.95
C THR A 39 -21.64 28.19 -17.75
N SER A 40 -21.95 29.22 -18.54
CA SER A 40 -20.95 29.94 -19.35
C SER A 40 -20.15 31.00 -18.59
N SER A 41 -20.38 31.14 -17.27
CA SER A 41 -19.65 32.07 -16.40
C SER A 41 -18.18 31.69 -16.29
N SER A 42 -17.29 32.68 -16.34
CA SER A 42 -15.85 32.52 -16.16
C SER A 42 -15.35 33.51 -15.11
N LEU A 43 -15.33 33.09 -13.85
CA LEU A 43 -14.95 33.98 -12.76
C LEU A 43 -13.45 34.30 -12.77
N ALA A 44 -13.10 35.57 -12.56
CA ALA A 44 -11.74 36.07 -12.46
C ALA A 44 -11.28 36.17 -10.99
N PHE A 45 -10.06 35.70 -10.71
CA PHE A 45 -9.46 35.71 -9.36
C PHE A 45 -8.15 36.52 -9.30
N ASP A 46 -7.96 37.46 -10.22
CA ASP A 46 -6.75 38.29 -10.34
C ASP A 46 -6.86 39.66 -9.66
N GLY A 47 -8.00 39.94 -9.01
CA GLY A 47 -8.28 41.21 -8.33
C GLY A 47 -8.93 42.27 -9.22
N SER A 48 -9.22 41.97 -10.49
CA SER A 48 -10.09 42.79 -11.33
C SER A 48 -11.57 42.63 -10.94
N ILE A 49 -12.41 43.60 -11.34
CA ILE A 49 -13.86 43.50 -11.20
C ILE A 49 -14.37 42.37 -12.09
N ASP A 50 -14.98 41.36 -11.47
CA ASP A 50 -15.55 40.22 -12.17
C ASP A 50 -16.98 40.52 -12.62
N THR A 51 -17.18 40.74 -13.92
CA THR A 51 -18.50 41.06 -14.47
C THR A 51 -19.41 39.84 -14.67
N ASP A 52 -18.88 38.64 -14.46
CA ASP A 52 -19.61 37.40 -14.71
C ASP A 52 -20.56 37.03 -13.56
N ILE A 53 -21.40 36.03 -13.85
CA ILE A 53 -22.41 35.55 -12.92
C ILE A 53 -21.77 34.65 -11.86
N ARG A 54 -22.16 34.84 -10.60
CA ARG A 54 -21.75 33.99 -9.48
C ARG A 54 -22.91 33.08 -9.05
N TYR A 55 -22.63 31.81 -8.77
CA TYR A 55 -23.63 30.87 -8.24
C TYR A 55 -23.31 30.48 -6.79
N SER A 56 -24.27 30.65 -5.88
CA SER A 56 -24.08 30.25 -4.47
C SER A 56 -24.46 28.80 -4.20
N SER A 57 -25.44 28.29 -4.93
CA SER A 57 -25.95 26.93 -4.78
C SER A 57 -26.70 26.52 -6.04
N PHE A 58 -26.88 25.20 -6.17
CA PHE A 58 -27.72 24.62 -7.18
C PHE A 58 -28.50 23.42 -6.61
N TYR A 59 -29.70 23.17 -7.13
CA TYR A 59 -30.53 22.03 -6.77
C TYR A 59 -31.15 21.42 -8.05
N PRO A 60 -30.69 20.24 -8.50
CA PRO A 60 -31.26 19.60 -9.68
C PRO A 60 -32.67 19.09 -9.38
N LEU A 61 -33.61 19.34 -10.29
CA LEU A 61 -34.99 18.91 -10.10
C LEU A 61 -35.16 17.40 -10.19
N ASN A 62 -34.25 16.68 -10.85
CA ASN A 62 -34.26 15.22 -10.97
C ASN A 62 -35.62 14.65 -11.42
N ASP A 63 -36.32 15.33 -12.32
CA ASP A 63 -37.64 14.98 -12.87
C ASP A 63 -37.56 14.59 -14.36
N GLY A 64 -36.36 14.31 -14.88
CA GLY A 64 -36.11 13.97 -16.28
C GLY A 64 -36.00 15.17 -17.23
N THR A 65 -36.12 16.41 -16.72
CA THR A 65 -36.12 17.63 -17.57
C THR A 65 -34.78 18.36 -17.64
N SER A 66 -33.74 17.88 -16.95
CA SER A 66 -32.43 18.57 -16.80
C SER A 66 -32.51 19.99 -16.22
N ARG A 67 -33.62 20.33 -15.56
CA ARG A 67 -33.79 21.64 -14.91
C ARG A 67 -33.16 21.68 -13.53
N ILE A 68 -32.63 22.83 -13.17
CA ILE A 68 -31.89 23.09 -11.95
C ILE A 68 -32.39 24.41 -11.33
N LEU A 69 -32.62 24.44 -10.02
CA LEU A 69 -32.77 25.69 -9.29
C LEU A 69 -31.40 26.24 -8.94
N LEU A 70 -31.13 27.49 -9.28
CA LEU A 70 -29.85 28.16 -9.07
C LEU A 70 -30.04 29.35 -8.14
N SER A 71 -29.18 29.48 -7.13
CA SER A 71 -28.95 30.76 -6.48
C SER A 71 -27.93 31.54 -7.29
N LYS A 72 -28.40 32.58 -7.99
CA LYS A 72 -27.65 33.35 -8.98
C LYS A 72 -27.47 34.79 -8.51
N GLY A 73 -26.22 35.24 -8.41
CA GLY A 73 -25.82 36.60 -8.10
C GLY A 73 -25.33 37.32 -9.35
N LEU A 74 -25.89 38.50 -9.61
CA LEU A 74 -25.41 39.40 -10.66
C LEU A 74 -24.34 40.32 -10.07
N CYS A 75 -23.30 40.62 -10.84
CA CYS A 75 -22.23 41.52 -10.41
C CYS A 75 -22.80 42.89 -9.96
N GLN A 76 -22.32 43.36 -8.81
CA GLN A 76 -22.64 44.67 -8.25
C GLN A 76 -21.35 45.45 -7.93
N LEU A 77 -21.43 46.76 -8.11
CA LEU A 77 -20.41 47.74 -7.79
C LEU A 77 -20.93 48.70 -6.74
N GLU A 78 -20.04 49.28 -5.95
CA GLU A 78 -20.26 50.55 -5.28
C GLU A 78 -19.46 51.62 -6.02
N ILE A 79 -20.12 52.73 -6.36
CA ILE A 79 -19.47 53.93 -6.89
C ILE A 79 -19.66 55.08 -5.91
N ASP A 80 -18.68 55.98 -5.84
CA ASP A 80 -18.82 57.19 -5.05
C ASP A 80 -19.56 58.26 -5.85
N ILE A 81 -20.77 58.59 -5.42
CA ILE A 81 -21.60 59.65 -6.03
C ILE A 81 -21.43 61.01 -5.34
N SER A 82 -20.49 61.13 -4.40
CA SER A 82 -20.24 62.37 -3.68
C SER A 82 -19.53 63.41 -4.55
N ALA A 83 -19.77 64.70 -4.26
CA ALA A 83 -18.99 65.79 -4.84
C ALA A 83 -17.67 66.05 -4.07
N ASP A 84 -17.51 65.43 -2.90
CA ASP A 84 -16.35 65.57 -2.02
C ASP A 84 -15.76 64.18 -1.73
N PRO A 85 -14.59 63.85 -2.32
CA PRO A 85 -13.98 62.53 -2.17
C PRO A 85 -13.53 62.21 -0.74
N THR A 86 -13.56 63.18 0.18
CA THR A 86 -13.26 62.96 1.61
C THR A 86 -14.47 62.47 2.41
N THR A 87 -15.68 62.56 1.84
CA THR A 87 -16.92 62.04 2.42
C THR A 87 -17.70 61.23 1.37
N PRO A 88 -17.20 60.03 1.02
CA PRO A 88 -17.79 59.24 -0.06
C PRO A 88 -19.23 58.84 0.26
N ILE A 89 -20.09 58.89 -0.75
CA ILE A 89 -21.46 58.38 -0.72
C ILE A 89 -21.48 57.20 -1.69
N LEU A 90 -21.36 56.00 -1.13
CA LEU A 90 -21.33 54.76 -1.91
C LEU A 90 -22.76 54.37 -2.31
N GLU A 91 -23.00 54.25 -3.61
CA GLU A 91 -24.27 53.78 -4.14
C GLU A 91 -24.09 52.48 -4.93
N PRO A 92 -24.90 51.44 -4.63
CA PRO A 92 -24.83 50.19 -5.36
C PRO A 92 -25.31 50.37 -6.81
N ARG A 93 -24.55 49.81 -7.75
CA ARG A 93 -24.81 49.81 -9.19
C ARG A 93 -24.60 48.42 -9.75
N THR A 94 -25.27 48.12 -10.86
CA THR A 94 -24.96 46.93 -11.66
C THR A 94 -23.65 47.14 -12.41
N CYS A 95 -22.91 46.06 -12.66
CA CYS A 95 -21.66 46.09 -13.44
C CYS A 95 -21.91 46.29 -14.94
N ILE A 96 -22.37 47.48 -15.31
CA ILE A 96 -22.60 47.91 -16.69
C ILE A 96 -22.02 49.30 -16.89
N GLU A 97 -21.74 49.67 -18.13
CA GLU A 97 -21.38 51.04 -18.46
C GLU A 97 -22.55 52.02 -18.21
N PRO A 98 -22.27 53.26 -17.74
CA PRO A 98 -20.94 53.86 -17.53
C PRO A 98 -20.30 53.55 -16.17
N PHE A 99 -20.97 52.79 -15.29
CA PHE A 99 -20.52 52.59 -13.90
C PHE A 99 -19.29 51.69 -13.80
N LEU A 100 -19.14 50.76 -14.74
CA LEU A 100 -17.99 49.85 -14.78
C LEU A 100 -16.66 50.56 -15.05
N SER A 101 -16.69 51.64 -15.83
CA SER A 101 -15.50 52.45 -16.13
C SER A 101 -15.28 53.61 -15.14
N ASP A 102 -16.09 53.72 -14.09
CA ASP A 102 -15.91 54.72 -13.04
C ASP A 102 -14.62 54.44 -12.25
N SER A 103 -13.78 55.46 -12.08
CA SER A 103 -12.50 55.32 -11.35
C SER A 103 -12.66 54.99 -9.86
N THR A 104 -13.86 55.17 -9.30
CA THR A 104 -14.21 54.87 -7.91
C THR A 104 -14.94 53.53 -7.76
N ALA A 105 -15.23 52.84 -8.88
CA ALA A 105 -15.94 51.57 -8.85
C ALA A 105 -15.16 50.52 -8.07
N VAL A 106 -15.80 49.95 -7.05
CA VAL A 106 -15.31 48.78 -6.32
C VAL A 106 -16.39 47.72 -6.37
N GLU A 107 -16.02 46.48 -6.68
CA GLU A 107 -16.95 45.36 -6.61
C GLU A 107 -17.51 45.24 -5.17
N THR A 108 -18.82 44.98 -5.04
CA THR A 108 -19.50 44.78 -3.75
C THR A 108 -20.27 43.46 -3.72
N PHE A 109 -20.87 43.12 -2.58
CA PHE A 109 -21.61 41.87 -2.41
C PHE A 109 -22.75 41.75 -3.43
N PRO A 110 -22.77 40.69 -4.26
CA PRO A 110 -23.87 40.47 -5.19
C PRO A 110 -25.18 40.22 -4.44
N SER A 111 -26.28 40.68 -5.02
CA SER A 111 -27.62 40.29 -4.57
C SER A 111 -28.04 38.99 -5.27
N TYR A 112 -28.41 37.96 -4.51
CA TYR A 112 -28.73 36.63 -5.05
C TYR A 112 -30.24 36.40 -5.15
N GLY A 113 -30.68 35.97 -6.33
CA GLY A 113 -32.03 35.51 -6.61
C GLY A 113 -32.06 34.01 -6.90
N ILE A 114 -33.26 33.41 -6.87
CA ILE A 114 -33.46 32.01 -7.28
C ILE A 114 -33.97 31.97 -8.71
N TRP A 115 -33.32 31.16 -9.54
CA TRP A 115 -33.63 30.99 -10.96
C TRP A 115 -33.86 29.52 -11.27
N LEU A 116 -34.78 29.24 -12.19
CA LEU A 116 -34.93 27.95 -12.82
C LEU A 116 -34.12 27.97 -14.12
N PHE A 117 -33.06 27.17 -14.16
CA PHE A 117 -32.20 26.97 -15.30
C PHE A 117 -32.56 25.65 -15.99
N ASP A 118 -32.72 25.68 -17.31
CA ASP A 118 -32.91 24.50 -18.14
C ASP A 118 -31.58 24.14 -18.80
N ASN A 119 -30.92 23.09 -18.32
CA ASN A 119 -29.64 22.63 -18.85
C ASN A 119 -29.75 21.77 -20.12
N SER A 120 -30.94 21.67 -20.74
CA SER A 120 -31.06 21.10 -22.08
C SER A 120 -30.45 22.06 -23.13
N GLY A 121 -30.23 21.60 -24.36
CA GLY A 121 -29.43 22.25 -25.43
C GLY A 121 -29.80 23.67 -25.88
N GLY A 122 -30.64 24.40 -25.13
CA GLY A 122 -30.89 25.83 -25.26
C GLY A 122 -30.56 26.70 -24.04
N GLN A 123 -30.12 26.13 -22.90
CA GLN A 123 -29.66 26.84 -21.68
C GLN A 123 -30.52 28.06 -21.30
N THR A 124 -31.82 27.84 -21.06
CA THR A 124 -32.74 28.94 -20.75
C THR A 124 -32.90 29.17 -19.25
N GLU A 125 -33.17 30.41 -18.85
CA GLU A 125 -33.34 30.79 -17.44
C GLU A 125 -34.69 31.49 -17.21
N ARG A 126 -35.31 31.23 -16.06
CA ARG A 126 -36.49 31.97 -15.58
C ARG A 126 -36.35 32.32 -14.10
N PRO A 127 -36.62 33.57 -13.69
CA PRO A 127 -36.58 33.92 -12.28
C PRO A 127 -37.72 33.24 -11.53
N VAL A 128 -37.40 32.64 -10.38
CA VAL A 128 -38.35 32.08 -9.40
C VAL A 128 -38.54 33.06 -8.25
N ALA A 129 -37.43 33.64 -7.77
CA ALA A 129 -37.41 34.71 -6.79
C ALA A 129 -36.34 35.74 -7.21
N LEU A 130 -36.74 37.00 -7.35
CA LEU A 130 -35.80 38.05 -7.73
C LEU A 130 -34.86 38.38 -6.57
N ALA A 131 -33.64 38.80 -6.92
CA ALA A 131 -32.69 39.32 -5.96
C ALA A 131 -33.21 40.65 -5.37
N GLU A 132 -33.04 40.84 -4.07
CA GLU A 132 -33.30 42.11 -3.39
C GLU A 132 -31.98 42.66 -2.84
N THR A 133 -31.75 43.96 -2.98
CA THR A 133 -30.55 44.62 -2.45
C THR A 133 -30.40 44.37 -0.95
N GLY A 134 -29.22 43.91 -0.53
CA GLY A 134 -28.94 43.58 0.87
C GLY A 134 -29.51 42.24 1.35
N LYS A 135 -30.13 41.44 0.47
CA LYS A 135 -30.55 40.06 0.78
C LYS A 135 -29.76 39.04 -0.04
N PHE A 136 -29.55 37.88 0.59
CA PHE A 136 -28.84 36.75 0.03
C PHE A 136 -29.71 35.49 0.11
N LEU A 137 -30.33 35.11 -1.00
CA LEU A 137 -31.05 33.83 -1.11
C LEU A 137 -30.03 32.72 -1.40
N SER A 138 -29.43 32.14 -0.35
CA SER A 138 -28.32 31.19 -0.49
C SER A 138 -28.73 29.88 -1.17
N ASP A 139 -29.90 29.34 -0.85
CA ASP A 139 -30.33 27.99 -1.23
C ASP A 139 -31.79 27.93 -1.60
N ALA A 140 -32.12 27.04 -2.54
CA ALA A 140 -33.49 26.65 -2.85
C ALA A 140 -33.56 25.13 -3.00
N ILE A 141 -34.54 24.52 -2.36
CA ILE A 141 -34.80 23.08 -2.44
C ILE A 141 -36.23 22.82 -2.88
N VAL A 142 -36.46 21.71 -3.59
CA VAL A 142 -37.81 21.23 -3.91
C VAL A 142 -38.20 20.11 -2.99
N MET A 143 -39.27 20.33 -2.21
CA MET A 143 -39.88 19.28 -1.38
C MET A 143 -40.77 18.40 -2.25
N ARG A 144 -40.37 17.15 -2.44
CA ARG A 144 -41.15 16.13 -3.16
C ARG A 144 -40.80 14.73 -2.62
N PRO A 145 -41.66 13.72 -2.83
CA PRO A 145 -41.27 12.33 -2.61
C PRO A 145 -40.03 12.01 -3.44
N TYR A 146 -38.99 11.48 -2.78
CA TYR A 146 -37.75 11.08 -3.41
C TYR A 146 -37.34 9.71 -2.86
N THR A 147 -37.15 8.76 -3.77
CA THR A 147 -36.57 7.46 -3.42
C THR A 147 -35.07 7.65 -3.29
N ARG A 148 -34.52 7.48 -2.08
CA ARG A 148 -33.06 7.46 -1.91
C ARG A 148 -32.49 6.29 -2.69
N ALA A 149 -31.33 6.50 -3.31
CA ALA A 149 -30.57 5.41 -3.89
C ALA A 149 -30.35 4.33 -2.82
N THR A 150 -30.56 3.07 -3.20
CA THR A 150 -30.19 1.93 -2.35
C THR A 150 -28.68 1.97 -2.19
N VAL A 151 -28.20 2.13 -0.96
CA VAL A 151 -26.77 1.96 -0.66
C VAL A 151 -26.51 0.46 -0.73
N ASN A 152 -25.76 0.02 -1.73
CA ASN A 152 -25.26 -1.35 -1.78
C ASN A 152 -24.23 -1.50 -0.65
N GLN A 153 -24.53 -2.34 0.35
CA GLN A 153 -23.62 -2.59 1.48
C GLN A 153 -22.56 -3.66 1.18
N GLY A 154 -22.37 -4.03 -0.09
CA GLY A 154 -21.31 -4.96 -0.49
C GLY A 154 -21.56 -6.42 -0.09
N GLU A 155 -22.80 -6.78 0.26
CA GLU A 155 -23.15 -8.17 0.58
C GLU A 155 -23.17 -9.03 -0.71
N THR A 156 -22.11 -9.80 -0.94
CA THR A 156 -22.09 -10.82 -1.99
C THR A 156 -22.43 -12.19 -1.40
N ALA A 157 -23.54 -12.77 -1.84
CA ALA A 157 -24.11 -14.01 -1.30
C ALA A 157 -23.35 -15.30 -1.71
N ALA A 158 -22.25 -15.21 -2.44
CA ALA A 158 -21.75 -16.33 -3.23
C ALA A 158 -20.89 -17.37 -2.46
N LEU A 159 -20.25 -16.98 -1.34
CA LEU A 159 -19.31 -17.86 -0.63
C LEU A 159 -19.67 -18.14 0.85
N ASP A 160 -20.63 -17.42 1.43
CA ASP A 160 -21.02 -17.59 2.84
C ASP A 160 -22.54 -17.69 3.02
N GLY A 161 -23.14 -18.77 2.52
CA GLY A 161 -24.55 -19.11 2.79
C GLY A 161 -24.85 -19.43 4.26
N THR A 162 -23.88 -19.32 5.18
CA THR A 162 -23.95 -19.74 6.59
C THR A 162 -23.66 -18.64 7.61
N ASN A 163 -23.37 -17.42 7.15
CA ASN A 163 -22.98 -16.27 7.97
C ASN A 163 -21.71 -16.51 8.82
N THR A 164 -20.82 -17.40 8.38
CA THR A 164 -19.60 -17.80 9.09
C THR A 164 -18.53 -16.70 9.03
N LEU A 165 -18.31 -16.06 7.89
CA LEU A 165 -17.35 -14.96 7.74
C LEU A 165 -17.72 -13.78 8.64
N VAL A 166 -19.02 -13.48 8.76
CA VAL A 166 -19.53 -12.46 9.67
C VAL A 166 -19.27 -12.83 11.14
N LYS A 167 -19.51 -14.09 11.54
CA LYS A 167 -19.21 -14.56 12.91
C LYS A 167 -17.73 -14.49 13.25
N GLU A 168 -16.87 -14.82 12.29
CA GLU A 168 -15.40 -14.74 12.42
C GLU A 168 -14.86 -13.31 12.32
N LYS A 169 -15.72 -12.34 11.96
CA LYS A 169 -15.36 -10.92 11.74
C LYS A 169 -14.30 -10.76 10.65
N VAL A 170 -14.48 -11.48 9.54
CA VAL A 170 -13.60 -11.44 8.36
C VAL A 170 -14.40 -11.15 7.10
N GLY A 171 -13.73 -10.62 6.08
CA GLY A 171 -14.17 -10.68 4.69
C GLY A 171 -13.13 -11.43 3.84
N LEU A 172 -13.28 -11.39 2.52
CA LEU A 172 -12.38 -12.04 1.58
C LEU A 172 -11.69 -11.00 0.68
N LEU A 173 -10.41 -11.24 0.41
CA LEU A 173 -9.67 -10.62 -0.68
C LEU A 173 -9.56 -11.64 -1.81
N ASN A 174 -10.12 -11.31 -2.98
CA ASN A 174 -10.04 -12.11 -4.21
C ASN A 174 -9.19 -11.36 -5.24
N ILE A 175 -8.05 -11.91 -5.66
CA ILE A 175 -7.22 -11.35 -6.72
C ILE A 175 -7.22 -12.34 -7.88
N ARG A 176 -7.69 -11.92 -9.06
CA ARG A 176 -7.76 -12.81 -10.22
C ARG A 176 -6.38 -13.19 -10.73
N SER A 177 -5.43 -12.26 -10.78
CA SER A 177 -4.01 -12.59 -10.93
C SER A 177 -3.08 -11.50 -10.43
N VAL A 178 -2.07 -11.87 -9.65
CA VAL A 178 -0.99 -10.97 -9.24
C VAL A 178 -0.01 -10.64 -10.37
N TYR A 179 -0.09 -11.37 -11.50
CA TYR A 179 0.74 -11.17 -12.69
C TYR A 179 0.16 -10.16 -13.67
N ASP A 180 -1.11 -9.78 -13.49
CA ASP A 180 -1.76 -8.76 -14.29
C ASP A 180 -1.39 -7.38 -13.75
N PHE A 181 -0.65 -6.59 -14.53
CA PHE A 181 -0.35 -5.18 -14.20
C PHE A 181 -1.06 -4.19 -15.12
N GLY A 182 -2.03 -4.66 -15.90
CA GLY A 182 -2.97 -3.79 -16.57
C GLY A 182 -2.44 -3.05 -17.79
N ALA A 183 -1.51 -3.64 -18.54
CA ALA A 183 -1.13 -3.13 -19.86
C ALA A 183 -2.31 -3.15 -20.85
N GLY A 184 -3.39 -3.89 -20.56
CA GLY A 184 -4.60 -3.95 -21.37
C GLY A 184 -4.42 -4.64 -22.73
N ASP A 185 -3.24 -5.21 -22.99
CA ASP A 185 -2.89 -5.93 -24.22
C ASP A 185 -3.23 -7.43 -24.17
N GLY A 186 -3.62 -7.93 -22.99
CA GLY A 186 -3.91 -9.35 -22.76
C GLY A 186 -2.68 -10.25 -22.83
N VAL A 187 -1.47 -9.68 -22.70
CA VAL A 187 -0.21 -10.41 -22.78
C VAL A 187 0.44 -10.51 -21.41
N LEU A 188 0.82 -11.73 -21.02
CA LEU A 188 1.65 -11.93 -19.83
C LEU A 188 3.06 -11.42 -20.10
N ALA A 189 3.56 -10.50 -19.27
CA ALA A 189 4.90 -9.98 -19.38
C ALA A 189 5.96 -11.09 -19.20
N SER A 190 7.06 -11.03 -19.96
CA SER A 190 8.18 -11.98 -19.85
C SER A 190 9.03 -11.78 -18.59
N THR A 191 8.78 -10.72 -17.83
CA THR A 191 9.40 -10.45 -16.53
C THR A 191 8.36 -9.98 -15.54
N TYR A 192 8.57 -10.27 -14.26
CA TYR A 192 7.72 -9.86 -13.15
C TYR A 192 8.52 -8.99 -12.18
N GLN A 193 8.37 -7.66 -12.27
CA GLN A 193 9.09 -6.71 -11.41
C GLN A 193 10.62 -6.94 -11.43
N GLY A 194 11.17 -7.20 -12.62
CA GLY A 194 12.60 -7.48 -12.83
C GLY A 194 13.02 -8.93 -12.54
N LEU A 195 12.10 -9.79 -12.10
CA LEU A 195 12.33 -11.24 -12.00
C LEU A 195 11.99 -11.93 -13.33
N PRO A 196 12.74 -12.98 -13.72
CA PRO A 196 12.39 -13.77 -14.89
C PRO A 196 11.07 -14.51 -14.67
N MET A 197 10.27 -14.62 -15.73
CA MET A 197 9.14 -15.56 -15.80
C MET A 197 9.62 -16.90 -16.38
N PRO A 198 8.89 -18.01 -16.16
CA PRO A 198 9.22 -19.30 -16.78
C PRO A 198 9.33 -19.20 -18.30
N ASP A 199 10.35 -19.85 -18.86
CA ASP A 199 10.69 -19.73 -20.28
C ASP A 199 9.56 -20.21 -21.20
N GLY A 200 9.22 -19.40 -22.21
CA GLY A 200 8.21 -19.74 -23.20
C GLY A 200 6.75 -19.59 -22.72
N ILE A 201 6.52 -19.13 -21.49
CA ILE A 201 5.17 -18.89 -20.97
C ILE A 201 4.70 -17.48 -21.29
N THR A 202 3.61 -17.37 -22.04
CA THR A 202 3.02 -16.11 -22.52
C THR A 202 1.59 -15.88 -22.05
N THR A 203 1.04 -16.80 -21.25
CA THR A 203 -0.33 -16.70 -20.71
C THR A 203 -0.36 -17.16 -19.25
N VAL A 204 -1.28 -16.59 -18.48
CA VAL A 204 -1.54 -17.04 -17.09
C VAL A 204 -2.05 -18.48 -17.02
N ALA A 205 -2.78 -18.95 -18.04
CA ALA A 205 -3.17 -20.35 -18.15
C ALA A 205 -1.94 -21.27 -18.32
N GLY A 206 -0.91 -20.82 -19.04
CA GLY A 206 0.37 -21.52 -19.14
C GLY A 206 1.13 -21.59 -17.81
N LEU A 207 1.06 -20.54 -16.98
CA LEU A 207 1.58 -20.58 -15.60
C LEU A 207 0.77 -21.54 -14.71
N GLY A 208 -0.52 -21.69 -15.03
CA GLY A 208 -1.44 -22.58 -14.34
C GLY A 208 -1.16 -24.07 -14.51
N ASP A 209 -0.37 -24.45 -15.52
CA ASP A 209 -0.01 -25.83 -15.83
C ASP A 209 1.31 -26.23 -15.13
N PRO A 210 1.28 -27.14 -14.14
CA PRO A 210 2.48 -27.56 -13.41
C PRO A 210 3.57 -28.20 -14.29
N ALA A 211 3.23 -28.74 -15.47
CA ALA A 211 4.21 -29.29 -16.40
C ALA A 211 5.01 -28.22 -17.15
N ASN A 212 4.46 -27.01 -17.24
CA ASN A 212 5.07 -25.89 -17.95
C ASN A 212 5.71 -24.87 -16.99
N ALA A 213 5.16 -24.72 -15.78
CA ALA A 213 5.65 -23.78 -14.78
C ALA A 213 5.64 -24.40 -13.36
N PRO A 214 6.65 -25.23 -13.02
CA PRO A 214 6.86 -25.72 -11.67
C PRO A 214 6.91 -24.56 -10.67
N ALA A 215 6.58 -24.83 -9.41
CA ALA A 215 6.44 -23.74 -8.43
C ALA A 215 7.73 -22.96 -8.21
N ASP A 216 8.89 -23.61 -8.29
CA ASP A 216 10.19 -22.95 -8.09
C ASP A 216 10.60 -22.01 -9.24
N GLU A 217 9.94 -22.09 -10.40
CA GLU A 217 10.14 -21.15 -11.51
C GLU A 217 9.20 -19.95 -11.45
N ARG A 218 8.15 -20.01 -10.63
CA ARG A 218 7.19 -18.91 -10.46
C ARG A 218 7.73 -17.87 -9.47
N PRO A 219 7.87 -16.60 -9.87
CA PRO A 219 8.47 -15.59 -8.99
C PRO A 219 7.55 -15.25 -7.81
N ALA A 220 6.24 -15.05 -8.03
CA ALA A 220 5.28 -14.80 -6.96
C ALA A 220 4.81 -16.12 -6.33
N ARG A 221 5.01 -16.25 -5.01
CA ARG A 221 4.74 -17.49 -4.26
C ARG A 221 3.77 -17.31 -3.11
N PHE A 222 3.83 -16.17 -2.43
CA PHE A 222 2.96 -15.86 -1.30
C PHE A 222 2.46 -14.43 -1.34
N ILE A 223 1.32 -14.18 -0.74
CA ILE A 223 0.85 -12.85 -0.39
C ILE A 223 1.04 -12.66 1.11
N ARG A 224 1.49 -11.46 1.52
CA ARG A 224 1.54 -11.02 2.91
C ARG A 224 0.51 -9.94 3.13
N LEU A 225 -0.33 -10.11 4.16
CA LEU A 225 -1.32 -9.13 4.58
C LEU A 225 -0.74 -8.26 5.70
N VAL A 226 -0.74 -6.94 5.54
CA VAL A 226 -0.12 -6.00 6.50
C VAL A 226 -1.13 -4.93 6.91
N LYS A 227 -1.26 -4.66 8.21
CA LYS A 227 -2.14 -3.60 8.72
C LYS A 227 -1.38 -2.37 9.18
N ALA A 228 -2.08 -1.24 9.15
CA ALA A 228 -1.65 -0.05 9.86
C ALA A 228 -1.76 -0.25 11.38
N VAL A 229 -0.84 0.33 12.14
CA VAL A 229 -0.98 0.46 13.59
C VAL A 229 -1.37 1.90 13.90
N GLY A 230 -2.62 2.07 14.35
CA GLY A 230 -3.14 3.36 14.75
C GLY A 230 -2.30 3.95 15.89
N GLN A 231 -1.88 5.21 15.72
CA GLN A 231 -1.16 5.94 16.75
C GLN A 231 -2.18 6.73 17.56
N PRO A 232 -2.42 6.35 18.83
CA PRO A 232 -3.41 7.04 19.64
C PRO A 232 -3.03 8.51 19.83
N ASN A 233 -4.04 9.38 19.86
CA ASN A 233 -3.80 10.78 20.18
C ASN A 233 -3.37 10.90 21.65
N ARG A 234 -2.34 11.69 21.94
CA ARG A 234 -1.92 11.98 23.33
C ARG A 234 -3.03 12.60 24.19
N ARG A 235 -4.04 13.20 23.56
CA ARG A 235 -5.21 13.81 24.23
C ARG A 235 -6.47 12.94 24.14
N ASP A 236 -6.33 11.68 23.74
CA ASP A 236 -7.46 10.77 23.69
C ASP A 236 -8.04 10.59 25.12
N PRO A 237 -9.29 11.02 25.37
CA PRO A 237 -9.89 10.95 26.70
C PRO A 237 -10.19 9.50 27.13
N ASP A 238 -10.21 8.55 26.19
CA ASP A 238 -10.48 7.14 26.44
C ASP A 238 -9.19 6.37 26.82
N LEU A 239 -8.02 7.01 26.76
CA LEU A 239 -6.74 6.42 27.13
C LEU A 239 -6.18 7.09 28.38
N ALA A 240 -6.03 6.30 29.45
CA ALA A 240 -5.47 6.79 30.71
C ALA A 240 -4.01 7.23 30.59
N ASN A 241 -3.22 6.57 29.73
CA ASN A 241 -1.79 6.86 29.50
C ASN A 241 -1.43 6.63 28.02
N PRO A 242 -1.83 7.52 27.09
CA PRO A 242 -1.47 7.37 25.69
C PRO A 242 0.04 7.56 25.50
N PRO A 243 0.71 6.71 24.68
CA PRO A 243 2.15 6.78 24.47
C PRO A 243 2.56 8.13 23.83
N ASN A 244 3.65 8.70 24.34
CA ASN A 244 4.26 9.95 23.86
C ASN A 244 5.56 9.62 23.10
N LEU A 245 5.45 8.82 22.05
CA LEU A 245 6.61 8.27 21.34
C LEU A 245 7.54 9.35 20.81
N SER A 246 8.86 9.14 20.91
CA SER A 246 9.85 9.98 20.23
C SER A 246 9.98 9.59 18.75
N SER A 247 10.66 10.41 17.95
CA SER A 247 10.94 10.07 16.54
C SER A 247 11.77 8.79 16.42
N ARG A 248 12.55 8.44 17.44
CA ARG A 248 13.43 7.27 17.46
C ARG A 248 12.66 5.94 17.46
N ALA A 249 11.42 5.91 17.97
CA ALA A 249 10.57 4.72 17.92
C ALA A 249 10.31 4.23 16.48
N PHE A 250 10.30 5.14 15.50
CA PHE A 250 9.94 4.84 14.12
C PHE A 250 11.15 4.50 13.23
N GLY A 251 12.37 4.69 13.72
CA GLY A 251 13.57 4.38 12.96
C GLY A 251 13.89 5.33 11.80
N PRO A 252 14.74 4.91 10.84
CA PRO A 252 15.18 5.73 9.69
C PRO A 252 14.05 6.12 8.74
N GLY A 253 12.93 5.39 8.73
CA GLY A 253 11.74 5.74 7.96
C GLY A 253 10.93 6.88 8.55
N GLY A 254 11.18 7.23 9.83
CA GLY A 254 10.45 8.24 10.58
C GLY A 254 8.94 7.98 10.66
N ARG A 255 8.20 8.96 11.18
CA ARG A 255 6.74 8.87 11.36
C ARG A 255 5.96 8.69 10.06
N VAL A 256 6.53 9.09 8.93
CA VAL A 256 5.89 9.04 7.60
C VAL A 256 5.54 7.60 7.20
N ARG A 257 6.36 6.62 7.60
CA ARG A 257 6.08 5.22 7.27
C ARG A 257 5.05 4.58 8.20
N GLY A 258 4.92 5.07 9.44
CA GLY A 258 3.97 4.60 10.46
C GLY A 258 4.17 3.15 10.89
N MET A 259 3.85 2.79 12.13
CA MET A 259 4.02 1.41 12.63
C MET A 259 3.13 0.42 11.88
N ARG A 260 3.61 -0.82 11.70
CA ARG A 260 2.93 -1.87 10.93
C ARG A 260 2.99 -3.22 11.63
N GLU A 261 1.95 -4.02 11.44
CA GLU A 261 1.86 -5.41 11.90
C GLU A 261 1.48 -6.30 10.73
N ILE A 262 1.96 -7.53 10.74
CA ILE A 262 1.60 -8.51 9.71
C ILE A 262 0.41 -9.32 10.23
N ILE A 263 -0.63 -9.46 9.41
CA ILE A 263 -1.84 -10.22 9.71
C ILE A 263 -1.60 -11.72 9.48
N GLY A 264 -0.88 -12.05 8.41
CA GLY A 264 -0.58 -13.42 8.00
C GLY A 264 -0.26 -13.53 6.52
N TYR A 265 -0.18 -14.77 6.06
CA TYR A 265 0.27 -15.16 4.73
C TYR A 265 -0.72 -16.11 4.07
N SER A 266 -0.77 -16.08 2.74
CA SER A 266 -1.43 -17.12 1.95
C SER A 266 -0.58 -17.48 0.74
N PRO A 267 -0.57 -18.75 0.30
CA PRO A 267 -0.01 -19.12 -0.99
C PRO A 267 -0.71 -18.39 -2.14
N ILE A 268 0.06 -18.08 -3.18
CA ILE A 268 -0.44 -17.63 -4.48
C ILE A 268 -0.55 -18.85 -5.39
N GLN A 269 -1.70 -19.03 -6.04
CA GLN A 269 -1.95 -20.19 -6.89
C GLN A 269 -1.17 -20.11 -8.22
N PRO A 270 -1.03 -21.21 -8.98
CA PRO A 270 -0.21 -21.25 -10.19
C PRO A 270 -0.54 -20.20 -11.26
N ASP A 271 -1.82 -19.92 -11.49
CA ASP A 271 -2.28 -18.85 -12.40
C ASP A 271 -2.14 -17.41 -11.82
N GLY A 272 -1.56 -17.28 -10.63
CA GLY A 272 -1.40 -16.03 -9.90
C GLY A 272 -2.61 -15.60 -9.09
N SER A 273 -3.69 -16.40 -9.05
CA SER A 273 -4.89 -16.06 -8.28
C SER A 273 -4.70 -16.21 -6.78
N VAL A 274 -5.45 -15.43 -6.01
CA VAL A 274 -5.45 -15.43 -4.55
C VAL A 274 -6.89 -15.32 -4.05
N LEU A 275 -7.26 -16.16 -3.08
CA LEU A 275 -8.50 -16.03 -2.33
C LEU A 275 -8.20 -16.27 -0.84
N VAL A 276 -8.28 -15.23 -0.02
CA VAL A 276 -7.84 -15.28 1.38
C VAL A 276 -8.73 -14.45 2.30
N LYS A 277 -8.90 -14.88 3.55
CA LYS A 277 -9.55 -14.09 4.60
C LYS A 277 -8.72 -12.88 4.98
N VAL A 278 -9.40 -11.78 5.20
CA VAL A 278 -8.84 -10.55 5.79
C VAL A 278 -9.71 -10.10 6.96
N PRO A 279 -9.15 -9.56 8.06
CA PRO A 279 -9.94 -9.03 9.16
C PRO A 279 -10.88 -7.92 8.70
N ALA A 280 -12.16 -8.01 9.07
CA ALA A 280 -13.14 -6.99 8.74
C ALA A 280 -12.88 -5.71 9.52
N ASN A 281 -13.17 -4.56 8.90
CA ASN A 281 -13.01 -3.23 9.48
C ASN A 281 -11.58 -2.90 9.96
N VAL A 282 -10.59 -3.51 9.32
CA VAL A 282 -9.17 -3.22 9.54
C VAL A 282 -8.60 -2.67 8.25
N ALA A 283 -7.88 -1.55 8.34
CA ALA A 283 -7.11 -1.01 7.23
C ALA A 283 -5.88 -1.90 6.97
N PHE A 284 -5.80 -2.50 5.79
CA PHE A 284 -4.68 -3.35 5.39
C PHE A 284 -4.19 -3.03 3.97
N TYR A 285 -2.95 -3.38 3.68
CA TYR A 285 -2.44 -3.54 2.33
C TYR A 285 -1.84 -4.94 2.20
N PHE A 286 -1.35 -5.29 1.02
CA PHE A 286 -0.64 -6.55 0.81
C PHE A 286 0.65 -6.38 0.03
N ASP A 287 1.58 -7.31 0.27
CA ASP A 287 2.83 -7.45 -0.46
C ASP A 287 2.83 -8.80 -1.20
N ILE A 288 3.29 -8.81 -2.45
CA ILE A 288 3.57 -10.04 -3.20
C ILE A 288 4.98 -10.50 -2.87
N LEU A 289 5.16 -11.78 -2.55
CA LEU A 289 6.40 -12.32 -2.03
C LEU A 289 6.99 -13.39 -2.94
N ASP A 290 8.32 -13.48 -2.94
CA ASP A 290 9.03 -14.63 -3.49
C ASP A 290 9.03 -15.84 -2.53
N ARG A 291 9.66 -16.94 -2.95
CA ARG A 291 9.74 -18.19 -2.15
C ARG A 291 10.40 -18.00 -0.78
N TYR A 292 11.23 -16.97 -0.61
CA TYR A 292 11.95 -16.67 0.62
C TYR A 292 11.22 -15.61 1.47
N ALA A 293 9.94 -15.38 1.17
CA ALA A 293 9.07 -14.41 1.83
C ALA A 293 9.53 -12.95 1.71
N ARG A 294 10.34 -12.60 0.71
CA ARG A 294 10.79 -11.21 0.47
C ARG A 294 9.82 -10.51 -0.47
N ARG A 295 9.42 -9.27 -0.17
CA ARG A 295 8.53 -8.49 -1.06
C ARG A 295 9.17 -8.30 -2.44
N ILE A 296 8.40 -8.60 -3.47
CA ILE A 296 8.65 -8.28 -4.86
C ILE A 296 7.99 -6.93 -5.18
N GLY A 297 8.76 -6.02 -5.78
CA GLY A 297 8.25 -4.72 -6.21
C GLY A 297 8.05 -3.69 -5.08
N PRO A 298 7.42 -2.55 -5.41
CA PRO A 298 7.17 -1.48 -4.47
C PRO A 298 6.04 -1.81 -3.47
N VAL A 299 6.01 -1.10 -2.33
CA VAL A 299 4.91 -1.17 -1.36
C VAL A 299 3.61 -0.68 -1.99
N HIS A 300 2.50 -1.38 -1.75
CA HIS A 300 1.17 -0.88 -2.05
C HIS A 300 0.83 0.30 -1.12
N LYS A 301 0.71 1.51 -1.66
CA LYS A 301 0.60 2.75 -0.86
C LYS A 301 -0.83 3.14 -0.47
N ASN A 302 -1.81 2.30 -0.77
CA ASN A 302 -3.21 2.53 -0.41
C ASN A 302 -3.70 1.49 0.60
N TRP A 303 -4.58 1.93 1.50
CA TRP A 303 -5.24 1.06 2.46
C TRP A 303 -6.54 0.53 1.87
N LEU A 304 -6.68 -0.78 1.93
CA LEU A 304 -7.91 -1.51 1.65
C LEU A 304 -8.64 -1.80 2.96
N GLN A 305 -9.94 -2.01 2.84
CA GLN A 305 -10.80 -2.43 3.95
C GLN A 305 -11.93 -3.27 3.37
N VAL A 306 -12.41 -4.22 4.17
CA VAL A 306 -13.64 -4.97 3.89
C VAL A 306 -14.54 -4.97 5.12
N SER A 307 -15.84 -5.06 4.88
CA SER A 307 -16.86 -5.37 5.87
C SER A 307 -16.88 -6.87 6.17
N ALA A 308 -17.50 -7.26 7.28
CA ALA A 308 -17.61 -8.68 7.61
C ALA A 308 -18.54 -9.36 6.60
N GLY A 309 -18.09 -10.47 6.00
CA GLY A 309 -18.82 -11.18 4.93
C GLY A 309 -18.65 -10.57 3.53
N GLU A 310 -18.00 -9.42 3.39
CA GLU A 310 -17.74 -8.80 2.08
C GLU A 310 -16.60 -9.52 1.35
N THR A 311 -16.67 -9.56 0.02
CA THR A 311 -15.55 -9.97 -0.84
C THR A 311 -15.10 -8.76 -1.64
N LEU A 312 -13.85 -8.34 -1.41
CA LEU A 312 -13.17 -7.35 -2.24
C LEU A 312 -12.44 -8.09 -3.36
N GLU A 313 -12.90 -7.89 -4.59
CA GLU A 313 -12.27 -8.46 -5.78
C GLU A 313 -11.35 -7.44 -6.47
N CYS A 314 -10.19 -7.90 -6.92
CA CYS A 314 -9.25 -7.17 -7.74
C CYS A 314 -8.97 -7.99 -9.02
N THR A 315 -9.18 -7.38 -10.18
CA THR A 315 -8.88 -8.01 -11.48
C THR A 315 -7.38 -8.23 -11.69
N GLY A 316 -6.55 -7.31 -11.19
CA GLY A 316 -5.11 -7.38 -11.26
C GLY A 316 -4.42 -6.41 -10.31
N CYS A 317 -3.10 -6.38 -10.38
CA CYS A 317 -2.27 -5.31 -9.82
C CYS A 317 -2.15 -4.13 -10.80
N HIS A 318 -1.59 -3.02 -10.35
CA HIS A 318 -1.36 -1.84 -11.19
C HIS A 318 -0.11 -1.10 -10.73
N THR A 319 0.46 -0.28 -11.62
CA THR A 319 1.57 0.63 -11.28
C THR A 319 1.22 2.05 -11.71
N HIS A 320 1.59 3.02 -10.88
CA HIS A 320 1.42 4.45 -11.16
C HIS A 320 2.73 5.03 -11.70
N SER A 321 3.19 4.55 -12.86
CA SER A 321 4.42 5.03 -13.51
C SER A 321 4.11 5.69 -14.86
N GLY A 322 3.70 6.96 -14.83
CA GLY A 322 3.48 7.78 -16.02
C GLY A 322 2.01 7.90 -16.45
N ASN A 323 1.76 8.85 -17.36
CA ASN A 323 0.41 9.30 -17.74
C ASN A 323 -0.31 8.37 -18.74
N THR A 324 0.37 7.38 -19.33
CA THR A 324 -0.22 6.54 -20.41
C THR A 324 0.41 5.14 -20.51
N PRO A 325 -0.38 4.05 -20.59
CA PRO A 325 -1.82 4.02 -20.29
C PRO A 325 -2.07 4.46 -18.84
N LEU A 326 -3.24 5.06 -18.56
CA LEU A 326 -3.60 5.40 -17.19
C LEU A 326 -3.62 4.12 -16.35
N PRO A 327 -3.15 4.17 -15.09
CA PRO A 327 -3.19 3.01 -14.19
C PRO A 327 -4.60 2.45 -14.11
N LEU A 328 -4.76 1.13 -14.15
CA LEU A 328 -6.10 0.53 -14.10
C LEU A 328 -6.86 0.96 -12.85
N PRO A 329 -8.12 1.41 -12.99
CA PRO A 329 -8.94 1.73 -11.84
C PRO A 329 -9.34 0.42 -11.14
N HIS A 330 -9.70 0.52 -9.87
CA HIS A 330 -10.30 -0.57 -9.11
C HIS A 330 -11.36 -0.01 -8.14
N GLY A 331 -12.25 -0.88 -7.66
CA GLY A 331 -13.34 -0.54 -6.75
C GLY A 331 -14.67 -0.21 -7.46
N ARG A 332 -14.74 -0.37 -8.79
CA ARG A 332 -15.96 -0.18 -9.58
C ARG A 332 -16.04 -1.27 -10.66
N THR A 333 -16.61 -2.40 -10.27
CA THR A 333 -16.58 -3.65 -11.06
C THR A 333 -17.17 -3.54 -12.47
N ASP A 334 -18.04 -2.56 -12.73
CA ASP A 334 -18.63 -2.28 -14.04
C ASP A 334 -17.73 -1.44 -14.96
N ALA A 335 -16.66 -0.83 -14.42
CA ALA A 335 -15.77 0.08 -15.14
C ALA A 335 -14.31 -0.37 -15.22
N GLU A 336 -13.95 -1.41 -14.47
CA GLU A 336 -12.61 -2.00 -14.45
C GLU A 336 -12.26 -2.67 -15.77
N ALA A 337 -10.95 -2.81 -16.03
CA ALA A 337 -10.51 -3.63 -17.15
C ALA A 337 -10.71 -5.12 -16.85
N ALA A 338 -10.96 -5.89 -17.92
CA ALA A 338 -10.98 -7.34 -17.82
C ALA A 338 -9.61 -7.85 -17.35
N SER A 339 -9.63 -8.76 -16.39
CA SER A 339 -8.43 -9.47 -15.91
C SER A 339 -7.77 -10.28 -17.03
N LEU A 340 -6.44 -10.27 -17.08
CA LEU A 340 -5.61 -11.18 -17.87
C LEU A 340 -5.94 -12.64 -17.55
N ASN A 341 -6.28 -12.93 -16.30
CA ASN A 341 -6.82 -14.23 -15.89
C ASN A 341 -8.34 -14.24 -16.01
N SER A 342 -8.81 -14.68 -17.17
CA SER A 342 -10.22 -14.96 -17.42
C SER A 342 -10.74 -16.18 -16.64
N GLY A 343 -9.86 -16.94 -15.99
CA GLY A 343 -10.19 -18.21 -15.37
C GLY A 343 -10.59 -19.29 -16.39
N ALA A 344 -11.31 -20.29 -15.90
CA ALA A 344 -11.75 -21.46 -16.65
C ALA A 344 -12.63 -21.08 -17.85
N LEU A 345 -12.34 -21.66 -19.02
CA LEU A 345 -13.04 -21.33 -20.27
C LEU A 345 -14.52 -21.71 -20.28
N THR A 346 -14.89 -22.78 -19.55
CA THR A 346 -16.25 -23.31 -19.44
C THR A 346 -16.45 -23.95 -18.07
N GLY A 347 -17.71 -24.14 -17.64
CA GLY A 347 -18.00 -25.04 -16.53
C GLY A 347 -17.54 -26.47 -16.83
N GLY A 348 -16.98 -27.16 -15.84
CA GLY A 348 -16.37 -28.50 -15.98
C GLY A 348 -14.97 -28.50 -16.61
N PHE A 349 -14.35 -27.34 -16.85
CA PHE A 349 -12.99 -27.25 -17.37
C PHE A 349 -12.01 -27.94 -16.43
N VAL A 350 -11.16 -28.82 -16.95
CA VAL A 350 -10.15 -29.54 -16.18
C VAL A 350 -8.80 -28.85 -16.33
N TYR A 351 -8.17 -28.50 -15.21
CA TYR A 351 -6.80 -27.97 -15.22
C TYR A 351 -5.82 -29.12 -15.49
N VAL A 352 -5.08 -29.00 -16.60
CA VAL A 352 -4.19 -30.06 -17.08
C VAL A 352 -3.01 -30.28 -16.14
N ASN A 353 -2.50 -31.52 -16.09
CA ASN A 353 -1.38 -31.94 -15.23
C ASN A 353 -1.60 -31.66 -13.74
N THR A 354 -2.86 -31.53 -13.32
CA THR A 354 -3.23 -31.34 -11.93
C THR A 354 -3.90 -32.56 -11.31
N LEU A 355 -3.72 -32.76 -10.00
CA LEU A 355 -4.38 -33.81 -9.23
C LEU A 355 -4.66 -33.31 -7.81
N ASP A 356 -5.91 -33.39 -7.39
CA ASP A 356 -6.31 -33.14 -6.01
C ASP A 356 -5.85 -34.31 -5.12
N PRO A 357 -4.92 -34.08 -4.16
CA PRO A 357 -4.40 -35.14 -3.32
C PRO A 357 -5.45 -35.77 -2.40
N ALA A 358 -6.56 -35.08 -2.12
CA ALA A 358 -7.63 -35.59 -1.26
C ALA A 358 -8.55 -36.58 -2.00
N THR A 359 -8.78 -36.38 -3.29
CA THR A 359 -9.73 -37.17 -4.09
C THR A 359 -9.06 -38.09 -5.12
N GLY A 360 -7.80 -37.82 -5.48
CA GLY A 360 -7.10 -38.53 -6.56
C GLY A 360 -7.69 -38.25 -7.94
N LEU A 361 -8.38 -37.12 -8.11
CA LEU A 361 -8.97 -36.67 -9.38
C LEU A 361 -8.36 -35.34 -9.81
N ALA A 362 -8.36 -35.05 -11.11
CA ALA A 362 -7.89 -33.77 -11.61
C ALA A 362 -8.77 -32.61 -11.11
N TYR A 363 -8.16 -31.44 -10.85
CA TYR A 363 -8.93 -30.25 -10.49
C TYR A 363 -9.81 -29.80 -11.65
N SER A 364 -11.08 -29.55 -11.36
CA SER A 364 -12.04 -29.06 -12.35
C SER A 364 -12.82 -27.85 -11.84
N ALA A 365 -13.00 -26.89 -12.72
CA ALA A 365 -13.82 -25.71 -12.48
C ALA A 365 -15.30 -26.08 -12.47
N SER A 366 -16.05 -25.54 -11.52
CA SER A 366 -17.50 -25.71 -11.48
C SER A 366 -18.18 -24.78 -12.48
N ASN A 367 -17.67 -23.56 -12.59
CA ASN A 367 -18.21 -22.51 -13.44
C ASN A 367 -17.17 -22.02 -14.45
N GLN A 368 -17.65 -21.45 -15.55
CA GLN A 368 -16.82 -20.59 -16.38
C GLN A 368 -16.33 -19.40 -15.55
N GLY A 369 -15.08 -19.01 -15.73
CA GLY A 369 -14.48 -17.87 -15.04
C GLY A 369 -13.73 -18.20 -13.75
N ASP A 370 -13.90 -19.42 -13.23
CA ASP A 370 -13.22 -19.87 -12.01
C ASP A 370 -11.70 -19.78 -12.18
N THR A 371 -11.02 -19.14 -11.26
CA THR A 371 -9.56 -19.15 -11.13
C THR A 371 -9.10 -20.37 -10.34
N MET A 372 -7.79 -20.67 -10.36
CA MET A 372 -7.25 -21.79 -9.60
C MET A 372 -7.48 -21.63 -8.08
N ALA A 373 -7.45 -20.40 -7.54
CA ALA A 373 -7.79 -20.14 -6.14
C ALA A 373 -9.24 -20.52 -5.80
N GLU A 374 -10.18 -20.15 -6.66
CA GLU A 374 -11.60 -20.48 -6.46
C GLU A 374 -11.85 -21.98 -6.61
N VAL A 375 -11.16 -22.65 -7.53
CA VAL A 375 -11.22 -24.12 -7.68
C VAL A 375 -10.66 -24.82 -6.45
N LEU A 376 -9.48 -24.40 -5.96
CA LEU A 376 -8.86 -25.01 -4.78
C LEU A 376 -9.76 -24.89 -3.54
N VAL A 377 -10.32 -23.70 -3.31
CA VAL A 377 -11.19 -23.44 -2.16
C VAL A 377 -12.45 -24.30 -2.20
N ARG A 378 -13.02 -24.57 -3.37
CA ARG A 378 -14.18 -25.49 -3.50
C ARG A 378 -13.80 -26.95 -3.34
N ALA A 379 -12.67 -27.38 -3.91
CA ALA A 379 -12.18 -28.74 -3.78
C ALA A 379 -11.86 -29.09 -2.32
N GLN A 380 -11.13 -28.20 -1.63
CA GLN A 380 -10.83 -28.32 -0.20
C GLN A 380 -12.07 -28.02 0.68
N GLY A 381 -13.03 -27.29 0.13
CA GLY A 381 -14.31 -26.93 0.76
C GLY A 381 -15.22 -28.11 1.10
N ILE A 382 -14.94 -29.31 0.57
CA ILE A 382 -15.59 -30.57 0.98
C ILE A 382 -15.34 -30.87 2.47
N GLN A 383 -14.25 -30.32 3.06
CA GLN A 383 -13.97 -30.39 4.50
C GLN A 383 -14.39 -29.10 5.24
N SER A 384 -13.99 -27.93 4.74
CA SER A 384 -14.51 -26.60 5.16
C SER A 384 -13.98 -25.50 4.24
N VAL A 385 -14.88 -24.77 3.56
CA VAL A 385 -14.54 -23.62 2.69
C VAL A 385 -13.76 -22.56 3.47
N THR A 386 -14.06 -22.37 4.77
CA THR A 386 -13.41 -21.35 5.59
C THR A 386 -11.97 -21.70 5.95
N THR A 387 -11.59 -22.99 5.98
CA THR A 387 -10.21 -23.39 6.28
C THR A 387 -9.29 -23.13 5.09
N ALA A 388 -9.75 -23.40 3.86
CA ALA A 388 -8.96 -23.24 2.64
C ALA A 388 -8.51 -21.78 2.37
N VAL A 389 -9.26 -20.80 2.87
CA VAL A 389 -8.97 -19.36 2.73
C VAL A 389 -8.33 -18.75 3.98
N THR A 390 -8.03 -19.55 5.01
CA THR A 390 -7.48 -19.03 6.27
C THR A 390 -5.98 -18.74 6.10
N PRO A 391 -5.53 -17.49 6.34
CA PRO A 391 -4.11 -17.19 6.31
C PRO A 391 -3.38 -17.85 7.49
N ASP A 392 -2.08 -18.05 7.34
CA ASP A 392 -1.20 -18.58 8.39
C ASP A 392 -0.24 -17.50 8.88
N VAL A 393 0.19 -17.56 10.14
CA VAL A 393 1.27 -16.67 10.63
C VAL A 393 2.65 -17.14 10.16
N ASN A 394 2.75 -18.33 9.60
CA ASN A 394 3.96 -18.93 9.06
C ASN A 394 3.93 -19.02 7.52
N ILE A 395 5.11 -19.22 6.93
CA ILE A 395 5.24 -19.52 5.51
C ILE A 395 5.20 -21.04 5.36
N LYS A 396 4.20 -21.54 4.63
CA LYS A 396 3.98 -22.97 4.37
C LYS A 396 3.69 -23.16 2.89
N TYR A 397 4.56 -23.89 2.21
CA TYR A 397 4.34 -24.30 0.82
C TYR A 397 4.17 -25.81 0.75
N GLU A 398 3.09 -26.23 0.09
CA GLU A 398 2.84 -27.60 -0.31
C GLU A 398 2.39 -27.59 -1.78
N ASP A 399 2.88 -28.52 -2.59
CA ASP A 399 2.42 -28.67 -3.96
C ASP A 399 1.14 -29.50 -4.01
N VAL A 400 0.02 -28.81 -3.83
CA VAL A 400 -1.33 -29.41 -3.90
C VAL A 400 -1.85 -29.52 -5.33
N TRP A 401 -1.11 -29.07 -6.34
CA TRP A 401 -1.60 -28.98 -7.71
C TRP A 401 -1.08 -30.10 -8.60
N SER A 402 0.22 -30.37 -8.58
CA SER A 402 0.90 -31.28 -9.51
C SER A 402 0.36 -32.72 -9.46
N ASP A 403 0.03 -33.30 -10.61
CA ASP A 403 -0.21 -34.75 -10.71
C ASP A 403 1.14 -35.52 -10.63
N PRO A 404 1.40 -36.27 -9.54
CA PRO A 404 2.66 -36.97 -9.35
C PRO A 404 2.93 -38.08 -10.39
N ASN A 405 1.92 -38.48 -11.16
CA ASN A 405 2.09 -39.45 -12.25
C ASN A 405 2.56 -38.80 -13.56
N LEU A 406 2.42 -37.48 -13.70
CA LEU A 406 2.71 -36.73 -14.92
C LEU A 406 3.93 -35.81 -14.75
N VAL A 407 4.07 -35.21 -13.57
CA VAL A 407 5.13 -34.26 -13.24
C VAL A 407 5.64 -34.55 -11.83
N THR A 408 6.89 -34.15 -11.53
CA THR A 408 7.41 -34.27 -10.17
C THR A 408 6.91 -33.09 -9.34
N PRO A 409 6.14 -33.32 -8.25
CA PRO A 409 5.69 -32.22 -7.39
C PRO A 409 6.86 -31.47 -6.78
N THR A 410 6.72 -30.16 -6.62
CA THR A 410 7.73 -29.32 -5.97
C THR A 410 7.81 -29.66 -4.48
N ALA A 411 9.02 -29.72 -3.93
CA ALA A 411 9.22 -30.08 -2.53
C ALA A 411 8.50 -29.11 -1.57
N THR A 412 7.77 -29.68 -0.60
CA THR A 412 7.16 -28.96 0.51
C THR A 412 8.23 -28.30 1.37
N PHE A 413 7.98 -27.08 1.81
CA PHE A 413 8.83 -26.41 2.80
C PHE A 413 8.01 -25.50 3.71
N SER A 414 8.55 -25.24 4.90
CA SER A 414 7.97 -24.28 5.83
C SER A 414 9.06 -23.49 6.54
N SER A 415 8.81 -22.20 6.73
CA SER A 415 9.58 -21.35 7.63
C SER A 415 8.63 -20.88 8.72
N GLN A 416 8.86 -21.34 9.95
CA GLN A 416 7.98 -21.15 11.11
C GLN A 416 8.66 -20.28 12.16
N TYR A 417 7.88 -19.66 13.04
CA TYR A 417 8.43 -18.92 14.17
C TYR A 417 8.75 -19.79 15.38
N SER A 418 8.09 -20.93 15.53
CA SER A 418 8.39 -21.89 16.59
C SER A 418 8.36 -23.32 16.07
N GLY A 419 8.79 -24.26 16.92
CA GLY A 419 8.83 -25.69 16.60
C GLY A 419 10.24 -26.23 16.44
N ALA A 420 10.34 -27.55 16.26
CA ALA A 420 11.60 -28.23 16.02
C ALA A 420 11.93 -28.21 14.52
N PRO A 421 13.14 -27.80 14.12
CA PRO A 421 13.53 -27.83 12.71
C PRO A 421 13.59 -29.27 12.18
N THR A 422 13.15 -29.47 10.95
CA THR A 422 13.27 -30.70 10.14
C THR A 422 13.89 -30.34 8.79
N PRO A 423 14.21 -31.30 7.91
CA PRO A 423 14.67 -30.96 6.56
C PRO A 423 13.71 -30.05 5.78
N GLU A 424 12.41 -30.13 6.06
CA GLU A 424 11.34 -29.35 5.43
C GLU A 424 10.94 -28.12 6.25
N ILE A 425 11.24 -28.08 7.55
CA ILE A 425 10.83 -27.02 8.47
C ILE A 425 12.05 -26.28 9.00
N SER A 426 12.15 -25.00 8.68
CA SER A 426 13.01 -24.04 9.40
C SER A 426 12.20 -23.37 10.51
N ALA A 427 12.77 -23.21 11.71
CA ALA A 427 12.13 -22.54 12.84
C ALA A 427 13.11 -21.57 13.52
N LEU A 428 12.60 -20.52 14.17
CA LEU A 428 13.44 -19.64 14.99
C LEU A 428 13.90 -20.36 16.26
N SER A 429 15.12 -20.04 16.69
CA SER A 429 15.63 -20.34 18.03
C SER A 429 15.42 -19.19 19.01
N THR A 430 14.99 -18.02 18.52
CA THR A 430 14.74 -16.79 19.28
C THR A 430 13.24 -16.60 19.52
N ALA A 431 12.86 -15.48 20.15
CA ALA A 431 11.46 -15.19 20.47
C ALA A 431 10.59 -15.08 19.20
N SER A 432 9.43 -15.74 19.22
CA SER A 432 8.41 -15.60 18.16
C SER A 432 7.77 -14.20 18.21
N PRO A 433 7.60 -13.53 17.05
CA PRO A 433 6.83 -12.29 16.93
C PRO A 433 5.30 -12.48 16.95
N ALA A 434 4.83 -13.74 17.01
CA ALA A 434 3.42 -14.08 17.09
C ALA A 434 3.10 -14.72 18.46
N THR A 435 1.84 -14.64 18.87
CA THR A 435 1.39 -15.36 20.07
C THR A 435 1.24 -16.85 19.77
N ALA A 436 1.52 -17.71 20.75
CA ALA A 436 1.38 -19.17 20.61
C ALA A 436 -0.04 -19.59 20.16
N ALA A 437 -1.08 -18.85 20.57
CA ALA A 437 -2.45 -19.10 20.13
C ALA A 437 -2.61 -18.92 18.61
N CYS A 438 -2.01 -17.87 18.05
CA CYS A 438 -2.04 -17.58 16.62
C CYS A 438 -1.21 -18.55 15.77
N GLU A 439 -0.19 -19.18 16.36
CA GLU A 439 0.58 -20.23 15.69
C GLU A 439 -0.16 -21.57 15.63
N VAL A 440 -1.11 -21.80 16.55
CA VAL A 440 -1.98 -22.98 16.56
C VAL A 440 -3.21 -22.77 15.68
N GLN A 441 -3.88 -21.63 15.83
CA GLN A 441 -5.10 -21.32 15.10
C GLN A 441 -5.15 -19.83 14.79
N TRP A 442 -5.23 -19.48 13.51
CA TRP A 442 -5.40 -18.10 13.09
C TRP A 442 -6.84 -17.61 13.38
N GLU A 443 -6.95 -16.39 13.89
CA GLU A 443 -8.20 -15.65 14.07
C GLU A 443 -8.03 -14.20 13.58
N SER A 444 -9.13 -13.47 13.41
CA SER A 444 -9.12 -12.09 12.87
C SER A 444 -8.31 -11.10 13.70
N THR A 445 -8.00 -11.42 14.95
CA THR A 445 -7.14 -10.63 15.86
C THR A 445 -5.67 -11.03 15.85
N CYS A 446 -5.28 -12.09 15.14
CA CYS A 446 -3.89 -12.57 15.12
C CYS A 446 -2.95 -11.59 14.41
N ARG A 447 -1.84 -11.26 15.06
CA ARG A 447 -0.82 -10.33 14.56
C ARG A 447 0.58 -10.87 14.81
N ILE A 448 1.46 -10.52 13.90
CA ILE A 448 2.90 -10.64 14.00
C ILE A 448 3.43 -9.23 14.24
N VAL A 449 4.08 -9.03 15.39
CA VAL A 449 4.62 -7.74 15.83
C VAL A 449 6.13 -7.86 15.90
N ILE A 450 6.85 -7.15 15.02
CA ILE A 450 8.32 -7.23 14.97
C ILE A 450 8.91 -5.92 15.49
N ASN A 451 9.60 -6.02 16.61
CA ASN A 451 10.36 -4.94 17.25
C ASN A 451 11.84 -5.32 17.27
N TYR A 452 12.72 -4.34 17.09
CA TYR A 452 14.14 -4.60 16.91
C TYR A 452 14.76 -5.32 18.12
N GLU A 453 14.59 -4.78 19.32
CA GLU A 453 15.21 -5.32 20.54
C GLU A 453 14.72 -6.73 20.87
N GLN A 454 13.43 -7.01 20.66
CA GLN A 454 12.84 -8.27 21.08
C GLN A 454 12.99 -9.38 20.04
N HIS A 455 13.15 -9.04 18.75
CA HIS A 455 13.06 -10.04 17.68
C HIS A 455 14.26 -10.03 16.72
N ILE A 456 14.94 -8.89 16.51
CA ILE A 456 16.04 -8.80 15.56
C ILE A 456 17.40 -8.90 16.26
N GLN A 457 17.63 -8.12 17.33
CA GLN A 457 18.87 -8.23 18.12
C GLN A 457 19.17 -9.67 18.56
N PRO A 458 18.19 -10.45 19.08
CA PRO A 458 18.45 -11.80 19.54
C PRO A 458 18.96 -12.77 18.47
N ILE A 459 18.77 -12.47 17.16
CA ILE A 459 19.36 -13.28 16.08
C ILE A 459 20.88 -13.16 16.08
N TRP A 460 21.40 -11.96 16.37
CA TRP A 460 22.84 -11.69 16.43
C TRP A 460 23.48 -12.34 17.67
N ASP A 461 22.70 -12.45 18.75
CA ASP A 461 23.12 -12.99 20.05
C ASP A 461 23.11 -14.53 20.11
N VAL A 462 22.61 -15.22 19.07
CA VAL A 462 22.58 -16.69 19.04
C VAL A 462 24.00 -17.22 19.15
N SER A 463 24.28 -17.88 20.29
CA SER A 463 25.59 -18.40 20.64
C SER A 463 25.50 -19.81 21.25
N PRO A 464 26.36 -20.75 20.85
CA PRO A 464 27.30 -20.62 19.73
C PRO A 464 26.56 -20.72 18.39
N ARG A 465 27.01 -19.96 17.38
CA ARG A 465 26.60 -20.17 15.99
C ARG A 465 27.71 -20.94 15.29
N ILE A 466 27.46 -22.21 14.96
CA ILE A 466 28.47 -23.07 14.34
C ILE A 466 28.31 -23.08 12.83
N ASP A 467 29.36 -22.71 12.10
CA ASP A 467 29.39 -22.85 10.65
C ASP A 467 29.43 -24.33 10.25
N ALA A 468 28.49 -24.73 9.39
CA ALA A 468 28.29 -26.13 9.03
C ALA A 468 29.47 -26.73 8.23
N VAL A 469 30.30 -25.89 7.59
CA VAL A 469 31.43 -26.33 6.74
C VAL A 469 32.74 -26.39 7.52
N SER A 470 33.10 -25.30 8.20
CA SER A 470 34.36 -25.15 8.92
C SER A 470 34.30 -25.64 10.38
N ASN A 471 33.10 -25.85 10.92
CA ASN A 471 32.86 -26.17 12.33
C ASN A 471 33.46 -25.13 13.31
N ALA A 472 33.68 -23.90 12.82
CA ALA A 472 34.09 -22.76 13.62
C ALA A 472 32.87 -22.08 14.25
N ASP A 473 33.09 -21.46 15.41
CA ASP A 473 32.12 -20.52 15.97
C ASP A 473 32.16 -19.23 15.16
N VAL A 474 31.02 -18.88 14.58
CA VAL A 474 30.75 -17.69 13.77
C VAL A 474 29.65 -16.83 14.40
N THR A 475 29.54 -16.86 15.74
CA THR A 475 28.61 -16.01 16.49
C THR A 475 28.78 -14.55 16.09
N CYS A 476 27.69 -13.96 15.60
CA CYS A 476 27.72 -12.71 14.86
C CYS A 476 28.36 -11.59 15.68
N ASN A 477 27.88 -11.34 16.89
CA ASN A 477 28.32 -10.20 17.71
C ASN A 477 29.35 -10.54 18.80
N ALA A 478 29.88 -11.77 18.80
CA ALA A 478 30.92 -12.20 19.74
C ALA A 478 32.24 -12.56 19.05
N VAL A 479 32.18 -12.95 17.77
CA VAL A 479 33.35 -13.37 16.98
C VAL A 479 33.68 -12.38 15.86
N CYS A 480 32.68 -12.03 15.04
CA CYS A 480 32.90 -11.30 13.79
C CYS A 480 32.62 -9.80 13.93
N HIS A 481 31.36 -9.45 14.19
CA HIS A 481 30.80 -8.10 14.20
C HIS A 481 30.78 -7.52 15.63
N THR A 482 31.96 -7.34 16.19
CA THR A 482 32.17 -6.82 17.55
C THR A 482 33.47 -6.04 17.63
N THR A 483 33.52 -5.06 18.51
CA THR A 483 34.76 -4.34 18.84
C THR A 483 35.67 -5.16 19.75
N ALA A 484 35.17 -6.25 20.34
CA ALA A 484 35.89 -7.05 21.33
C ALA A 484 36.57 -6.18 22.41
N ASN A 485 35.83 -5.22 22.99
CA ASN A 485 36.35 -4.20 23.90
C ASN A 485 37.46 -3.32 23.27
N ASN A 486 37.22 -2.81 22.06
CA ASN A 486 38.14 -1.98 21.27
C ASN A 486 39.49 -2.64 20.96
N THR A 487 39.55 -3.97 20.95
CA THR A 487 40.74 -4.72 20.55
C THR A 487 40.67 -5.20 19.09
N LYS A 488 39.54 -4.95 18.43
CA LYS A 488 39.25 -5.31 17.05
C LYS A 488 38.41 -4.20 16.41
N VAL A 489 38.68 -3.89 15.15
CA VAL A 489 37.72 -3.19 14.28
C VAL A 489 36.67 -4.23 13.83
N PRO A 490 35.36 -4.01 14.09
CA PRO A 490 34.32 -4.96 13.73
C PRO A 490 34.41 -5.39 12.26
N ASP A 491 34.28 -6.69 11.98
CA ASP A 491 34.45 -7.19 10.61
C ASP A 491 33.45 -6.52 9.67
N GLY A 492 33.96 -6.05 8.52
CA GLY A 492 33.13 -5.34 7.54
C GLY A 492 32.68 -3.95 7.98
N GLN A 493 33.28 -3.36 9.03
CA GLN A 493 32.89 -2.07 9.59
C GLN A 493 31.41 -2.10 10.04
N LEU A 494 31.05 -3.15 10.79
CA LEU A 494 29.69 -3.40 11.27
C LEU A 494 29.76 -4.00 12.67
N ASP A 495 29.26 -3.26 13.67
CA ASP A 495 29.10 -3.75 15.04
C ASP A 495 27.65 -4.21 15.28
N LEU A 496 27.46 -5.50 15.62
CA LEU A 496 26.15 -6.09 15.89
C LEU A 496 25.88 -6.31 17.39
N THR A 497 26.67 -5.69 18.27
CA THR A 497 26.48 -5.76 19.72
C THR A 497 25.17 -5.11 20.17
N ASP A 498 24.64 -5.62 21.28
CA ASP A 498 23.39 -5.21 21.91
C ASP A 498 23.56 -3.98 22.84
N ILE A 499 24.67 -3.26 22.72
CA ILE A 499 25.00 -2.12 23.58
C ILE A 499 23.93 -1.02 23.42
N LYS A 500 23.35 -0.61 24.55
CA LYS A 500 22.39 0.49 24.67
C LYS A 500 22.74 1.36 25.89
N PRO A 501 22.89 2.69 25.76
CA PRO A 501 22.76 3.48 24.52
C PRO A 501 23.86 3.17 23.51
N SER A 502 23.55 3.28 22.22
CA SER A 502 24.58 3.37 21.18
C SER A 502 25.52 4.55 21.45
N ASP A 503 26.73 4.51 20.90
CA ASP A 503 27.74 5.57 20.94
C ASP A 503 27.28 6.91 20.31
N ASN A 504 26.23 6.88 19.50
CA ASN A 504 25.58 8.07 18.98
C ASN A 504 24.79 8.81 20.08
N MET A 505 25.41 9.84 20.67
CA MET A 505 24.84 10.64 21.77
C MET A 505 23.49 11.32 21.44
N ASN A 506 23.17 11.49 20.16
CA ASN A 506 21.87 12.05 19.73
C ASN A 506 20.75 11.00 19.65
N ASN A 507 21.09 9.71 19.79
CA ASN A 507 20.19 8.56 19.63
C ASN A 507 20.39 7.49 20.71
N VAL A 508 20.52 7.93 21.96
CA VAL A 508 20.71 7.05 23.15
C VAL A 508 19.63 5.99 23.35
N ASP A 509 18.47 6.12 22.69
CA ASP A 509 17.38 5.16 22.79
C ASP A 509 17.54 3.94 21.86
N HIS A 510 18.56 3.90 21.01
CA HIS A 510 18.86 2.79 20.09
C HIS A 510 20.02 1.92 20.55
N MET A 511 20.00 0.65 20.15
CA MET A 511 21.15 -0.25 20.26
C MET A 511 22.18 0.05 19.17
N THR A 512 23.47 -0.21 19.42
CA THR A 512 24.57 -0.04 18.44
C THR A 512 24.25 -0.76 17.13
N SER A 513 23.95 -2.05 17.18
CA SER A 513 23.54 -2.86 16.02
C SER A 513 22.44 -2.26 15.15
N TYR A 514 21.46 -1.56 15.74
CA TYR A 514 20.40 -0.90 14.99
C TYR A 514 20.94 0.30 14.21
N ARG A 515 21.84 1.06 14.83
CA ARG A 515 22.47 2.23 14.22
C ARG A 515 23.35 1.81 13.05
N GLU A 516 24.20 0.82 13.28
CA GLU A 516 25.12 0.22 12.30
C GLU A 516 24.40 -0.31 11.05
N LEU A 517 23.24 -0.96 11.22
CA LEU A 517 22.50 -1.52 10.10
C LEU A 517 21.81 -0.45 9.24
N PHE A 518 21.29 0.62 9.84
CA PHE A 518 20.32 1.51 9.19
C PHE A 518 20.82 2.92 8.90
N PHE A 519 21.94 3.32 9.47
CA PHE A 519 22.52 4.64 9.31
C PHE A 519 23.93 4.51 8.74
N ASN A 520 24.35 5.56 8.02
CA ASN A 520 25.75 5.60 7.64
C ASN A 520 26.59 5.82 8.88
N ASP A 521 27.79 5.27 8.84
CA ASP A 521 28.79 5.43 9.87
C ASP A 521 30.13 5.82 9.24
N ASN A 522 31.21 5.84 10.02
CA ASN A 522 32.55 6.10 9.57
C ASN A 522 33.35 4.80 9.51
N VAL A 523 34.27 4.69 8.54
CA VAL A 523 35.23 3.58 8.52
C VAL A 523 36.19 3.74 9.68
N GLU A 524 36.36 2.69 10.48
CA GLU A 524 37.30 2.62 11.60
C GLU A 524 38.61 1.92 11.21
N VAL A 525 39.72 2.40 11.80
CA VAL A 525 41.07 1.82 11.66
C VAL A 525 41.81 1.85 13.00
N PHE A 526 42.88 1.06 13.10
CA PHE A 526 43.78 1.18 14.24
C PHE A 526 44.77 2.33 14.06
N ASP A 527 44.83 3.21 15.05
CA ASP A 527 45.95 4.13 15.28
C ASP A 527 46.66 3.74 16.59
N GLY A 528 47.80 3.07 16.45
CA GLY A 528 48.48 2.42 17.57
C GLY A 528 47.62 1.30 18.17
N ASN A 529 47.16 1.51 19.42
CA ASN A 529 46.32 0.56 20.15
C ASN A 529 44.85 1.02 20.27
N ASN A 530 44.47 2.11 19.60
CA ASN A 530 43.11 2.64 19.65
C ASN A 530 42.42 2.44 18.30
N VAL A 531 41.11 2.16 18.35
CA VAL A 531 40.24 2.24 17.18
C VAL A 531 39.81 3.70 17.01
N VAL A 532 40.01 4.24 15.81
CA VAL A 532 39.68 5.63 15.44
C VAL A 532 39.09 5.69 14.03
N ASP A 533 38.33 6.74 13.74
CA ASP A 533 37.82 7.01 12.39
C ASP A 533 38.98 7.20 11.40
N ALA A 534 38.87 6.55 10.24
CA ALA A 534 39.73 6.76 9.10
C ALA A 534 39.45 8.14 8.49
N LEU A 535 40.48 8.97 8.42
CA LEU A 535 40.41 10.32 7.86
C LEU A 535 41.11 10.39 6.50
N VAL A 536 40.55 11.19 5.59
CA VAL A 536 41.12 11.53 4.28
C VAL A 536 41.10 13.04 4.04
N ASP A 537 41.98 13.53 3.18
CA ASP A 537 41.95 14.93 2.74
C ASP A 537 40.64 15.22 1.98
N GLY A 538 39.88 16.21 2.45
CA GLY A 538 38.63 16.66 1.86
C GLY A 538 38.40 18.14 2.16
N VAL A 539 37.13 18.55 2.18
CA VAL A 539 36.72 19.90 2.55
C VAL A 539 35.65 19.87 3.63
N ASP A 540 35.68 20.83 4.54
CA ASP A 540 34.66 20.98 5.57
C ASP A 540 33.36 21.62 5.03
N GLU A 541 32.39 21.88 5.91
CA GLU A 541 31.10 22.51 5.54
C GLU A 541 31.26 23.92 4.94
N ASN A 542 32.39 24.59 5.17
CA ASN A 542 32.69 25.91 4.63
C ASN A 542 33.51 25.84 3.32
N GLY A 543 33.90 24.63 2.88
CA GLY A 543 34.71 24.42 1.69
C GLY A 543 36.22 24.54 1.93
N ASP A 544 36.66 24.63 3.18
CA ASP A 544 38.08 24.73 3.53
C ASP A 544 38.73 23.33 3.59
N PRO A 545 40.00 23.16 3.16
CA PRO A 545 40.68 21.87 3.23
C PRO A 545 40.74 21.33 4.67
N ALA A 546 40.22 20.13 4.88
CA ALA A 546 40.14 19.48 6.18
C ALA A 546 40.31 17.95 6.06
N GLN A 547 40.64 17.32 7.19
CA GLN A 547 40.57 15.87 7.32
C GLN A 547 39.12 15.49 7.60
N VAL A 548 38.51 14.72 6.70
CA VAL A 548 37.11 14.29 6.81
C VAL A 548 37.04 12.77 6.96
N PRO A 549 36.09 12.24 7.75
CA PRO A 549 35.95 10.80 7.92
C PRO A 549 35.50 10.13 6.63
N VAL A 550 35.99 8.91 6.40
CA VAL A 550 35.56 8.08 5.29
C VAL A 550 34.19 7.48 5.62
N ASN A 551 33.17 7.81 4.82
CA ASN A 551 31.82 7.31 5.04
C ASN A 551 31.71 5.79 4.77
N GLN A 552 31.26 5.05 5.78
CA GLN A 552 30.77 3.69 5.68
C GLN A 552 29.26 3.68 5.40
N PRO A 553 28.80 3.21 4.22
CA PRO A 553 27.38 3.20 3.90
C PRO A 553 26.65 2.11 4.69
N ARG A 554 25.44 2.42 5.18
CA ARG A 554 24.54 1.44 5.82
C ARG A 554 24.40 0.16 5.01
N SER A 555 24.20 -0.97 5.70
CA SER A 555 24.05 -2.29 5.07
C SER A 555 22.61 -2.64 4.73
N THR A 556 21.62 -2.02 5.40
CA THR A 556 20.19 -2.34 5.21
C THR A 556 19.40 -1.23 4.52
N SER A 557 18.16 -1.57 4.12
CA SER A 557 17.25 -0.65 3.44
C SER A 557 15.84 -0.74 3.99
N THR A 558 15.23 0.41 4.25
CA THR A 558 13.79 0.52 4.58
C THR A 558 12.89 0.35 3.37
N SER A 559 13.46 0.26 2.16
CA SER A 559 12.71 -0.01 0.93
C SER A 559 12.41 -1.51 0.73
N GLY A 560 12.84 -2.37 1.66
CA GLY A 560 12.51 -3.80 1.70
C GLY A 560 13.73 -4.70 1.62
N ALA A 561 13.51 -5.99 1.89
CA ALA A 561 14.52 -7.03 1.96
C ALA A 561 15.32 -7.16 0.66
N ARG A 562 14.64 -7.12 -0.50
CA ARG A 562 15.29 -7.18 -1.81
C ARG A 562 16.13 -5.95 -2.14
N ALA A 563 15.92 -4.83 -1.45
CA ALA A 563 16.70 -3.60 -1.62
C ALA A 563 17.81 -3.46 -0.56
N SER A 564 18.04 -4.50 0.25
CA SER A 564 18.97 -4.51 1.37
C SER A 564 20.24 -5.28 1.01
N TYR A 565 21.39 -4.62 1.00
CA TYR A 565 22.66 -5.28 0.72
C TYR A 565 23.01 -6.34 1.76
N PHE A 566 22.58 -6.13 3.01
CA PHE A 566 22.66 -7.13 4.06
C PHE A 566 22.01 -8.45 3.60
N MET A 567 20.82 -8.41 2.99
CA MET A 567 20.15 -9.62 2.51
C MET A 567 20.90 -10.29 1.35
N GLU A 568 21.47 -9.49 0.44
CA GLU A 568 22.31 -10.02 -0.64
C GLU A 568 23.54 -10.74 -0.09
N LYS A 569 24.19 -10.17 0.93
CA LYS A 569 25.32 -10.78 1.62
C LYS A 569 24.93 -12.07 2.34
N MET A 570 23.88 -12.04 3.16
CA MET A 570 23.47 -13.23 3.90
C MET A 570 22.99 -14.39 3.01
N THR A 571 22.60 -14.11 1.76
CA THR A 571 22.15 -15.12 0.79
C THR A 571 23.15 -15.38 -0.32
N GLU A 572 24.27 -14.66 -0.35
CA GLU A 572 25.24 -14.60 -1.46
C GLU A 572 24.56 -14.52 -2.85
N THR A 573 23.47 -13.74 -2.93
CA THR A 573 22.62 -13.62 -4.11
C THR A 573 22.42 -12.14 -4.41
N GLU A 574 22.77 -11.69 -5.61
CA GLU A 574 22.48 -10.33 -6.08
C GLU A 574 20.95 -10.10 -6.11
N LEU A 575 20.50 -8.99 -5.54
CA LEU A 575 19.11 -8.54 -5.56
C LEU A 575 19.08 -7.13 -6.15
N ASN A 576 18.42 -6.19 -5.48
CA ASN A 576 18.22 -4.81 -5.94
C ASN A 576 18.77 -3.80 -4.92
N ALA A 577 19.87 -4.09 -4.22
CA ALA A 577 20.41 -3.18 -3.21
C ALA A 577 21.03 -1.88 -3.76
N GLY A 578 21.07 -1.71 -5.08
CA GLY A 578 21.61 -0.52 -5.74
C GLY A 578 23.13 -0.42 -5.70
N ARG A 579 23.81 -1.50 -5.29
CA ARG A 579 25.26 -1.68 -5.36
C ARG A 579 25.56 -3.16 -5.61
N ALA A 580 26.60 -3.44 -6.39
CA ALA A 580 26.96 -4.82 -6.73
C ALA A 580 27.44 -5.60 -5.50
N LEU A 581 27.01 -6.86 -5.38
CA LEU A 581 27.50 -7.80 -4.40
C LEU A 581 29.00 -8.03 -4.63
N SER A 582 29.82 -7.59 -3.67
CA SER A 582 31.27 -7.83 -3.74
C SER A 582 31.59 -9.33 -3.62
N PRO A 583 32.69 -9.83 -4.24
CA PRO A 583 33.15 -11.19 -4.00
C PRO A 583 33.28 -11.47 -2.51
N ALA A 584 32.75 -12.61 -2.05
CA ALA A 584 32.74 -12.97 -0.64
C ALA A 584 34.18 -13.16 -0.13
N THR A 585 34.62 -12.32 0.81
CA THR A 585 35.81 -12.57 1.63
C THR A 585 35.51 -13.63 2.70
N VAL A 586 34.28 -13.61 3.22
CA VAL A 586 33.64 -14.64 4.05
C VAL A 586 32.28 -14.92 3.44
N ASN A 587 31.97 -16.19 3.20
CA ASN A 587 30.68 -16.62 2.68
C ASN A 587 29.67 -16.68 3.84
N HIS A 588 28.64 -15.83 3.80
CA HIS A 588 27.61 -15.78 4.85
C HIS A 588 26.43 -16.71 4.58
N ALA A 589 26.39 -17.37 3.42
CA ALA A 589 25.32 -18.29 3.08
C ALA A 589 25.23 -19.41 4.13
N ASN A 590 24.00 -19.69 4.58
CA ASN A 590 23.68 -20.67 5.61
C ASN A 590 24.15 -20.35 7.04
N MET A 591 24.74 -19.17 7.29
CA MET A 591 25.02 -18.73 8.67
C MET A 591 23.72 -18.41 9.42
N LEU A 592 22.69 -17.93 8.72
CA LEU A 592 21.34 -17.76 9.25
C LEU A 592 20.42 -18.83 8.69
N THR A 593 19.49 -19.28 9.52
CA THR A 593 18.39 -20.17 9.12
C THR A 593 17.41 -19.43 8.21
N LEU A 594 16.60 -20.18 7.44
CA LEU A 594 15.55 -19.58 6.61
C LEU A 594 14.50 -18.84 7.44
N ALA A 595 14.20 -19.31 8.66
CA ALA A 595 13.31 -18.61 9.60
C ALA A 595 13.89 -17.27 10.09
N GLU A 596 15.19 -17.22 10.41
CA GLU A 596 15.87 -15.96 10.77
C GLU A 596 15.89 -14.97 9.60
N LEU A 597 16.25 -15.45 8.40
CA LEU A 597 16.24 -14.63 7.17
C LEU A 597 14.85 -14.12 6.83
N ARG A 598 13.82 -14.96 7.01
CA ARG A 598 12.42 -14.58 6.86
C ARG A 598 12.07 -13.45 7.83
N LEU A 599 12.38 -13.57 9.12
CA LEU A 599 12.05 -12.55 10.11
C LEU A 599 12.69 -11.19 9.78
N ILE A 600 13.95 -11.22 9.36
CA ILE A 600 14.67 -10.01 8.92
C ILE A 600 14.04 -9.44 7.65
N ALA A 601 13.67 -10.29 6.68
CA ALA A 601 13.01 -9.83 5.47
C ALA A 601 11.66 -9.16 5.77
N GLU A 602 10.85 -9.76 6.62
CA GLU A 602 9.57 -9.22 7.08
C GLU A 602 9.74 -7.85 7.71
N TYR A 603 10.71 -7.73 8.62
CA TYR A 603 11.08 -6.50 9.30
C TYR A 603 11.50 -5.37 8.35
N LEU A 604 12.39 -5.67 7.40
CA LEU A 604 12.87 -4.71 6.40
C LEU A 604 11.75 -4.26 5.46
N ASP A 605 10.91 -5.21 5.03
CA ASP A 605 9.77 -4.94 4.13
C ASP A 605 8.73 -4.01 4.77
N ILE A 606 8.44 -4.16 6.07
CA ILE A 606 7.53 -3.24 6.77
C ILE A 606 8.19 -1.93 7.22
N GLY A 607 9.49 -1.76 6.95
CA GLY A 607 10.19 -0.47 7.04
C GLY A 607 11.27 -0.37 8.12
N GLY A 608 11.64 -1.48 8.78
CA GLY A 608 12.77 -1.52 9.72
C GLY A 608 12.63 -0.60 10.93
N GLN A 609 11.42 -0.50 11.49
CA GLN A 609 11.15 0.40 12.63
C GLN A 609 11.71 -0.16 13.92
N TYR A 610 12.22 0.72 14.78
CA TYR A 610 12.74 0.26 16.06
C TYR A 610 11.67 -0.47 16.89
N VAL A 611 10.44 0.05 16.91
CA VAL A 611 9.25 -0.62 17.46
C VAL A 611 8.05 -0.46 16.54
N ASN A 612 7.22 -1.50 16.41
CA ASN A 612 5.95 -1.52 15.70
C ASN A 612 4.74 -1.59 16.64
N ASN A 613 4.95 -1.68 17.95
CA ASN A 613 3.90 -1.56 18.97
C ASN A 613 4.06 -0.24 19.74
N PRO A 614 3.10 0.70 19.65
CA PRO A 614 3.20 1.99 20.32
C PRO A 614 3.09 1.90 21.85
N PHE A 615 2.57 0.79 22.37
CA PHE A 615 2.44 0.53 23.81
C PHE A 615 3.55 -0.35 24.35
N ASP A 616 4.58 -0.65 23.55
CA ASP A 616 5.73 -1.40 24.04
C ASP A 616 6.43 -0.61 25.16
N PRO A 617 6.72 -1.22 26.33
CA PRO A 617 7.39 -0.53 27.43
C PRO A 617 8.82 -0.08 27.08
N THR A 618 9.46 -0.68 26.07
CA THR A 618 10.80 -0.27 25.60
C THR A 618 10.74 0.76 24.46
N ALA A 619 9.53 1.12 24.00
CA ALA A 619 9.34 2.13 22.97
C ALA A 619 9.91 3.49 23.40
N PRO A 620 10.82 4.10 22.62
CA PRO A 620 11.36 5.43 22.92
C PRO A 620 10.25 6.49 23.08
N GLN A 621 10.28 7.26 24.17
CA GLN A 621 9.30 8.31 24.52
C GLN A 621 9.96 9.71 24.52
N ASN A 622 9.17 10.79 24.41
CA ASN A 622 9.64 12.18 24.61
C ASN A 622 9.49 12.66 26.05
#